data_AF-A0A6I6AA85-F1
#
_entry.id   AF-A0A6I6AA85-F1
#
_cell.length_a   1.000
_cell.length_b   1.000
_cell.length_c   1.000
_cell.angle_alpha   90.00
_cell.angle_beta   90.00
_cell.angle_gamma   90.00
#
_symmetry.space_group_name_H-M   'P 1'
#
loop_
_entity.id
_entity.type
_entity.pdbx_description
1 polymer ?
#
loop_
_entity_poly.entity_id
_entity_poly.type
_entity_poly.pdbx_seq_one_letter_code
_entity_poly.pdbx_strand_id
1 'polypeptide(L)'
;MTETPNKPPRRIPLILTISLWVLVAVSAFATWQLKKQSDLALEQRKAEQAAQAEAEKNMEETEEVSVKGPIWPQAGIEDFKLTERSGKTITKKDLLGKPWVACFVFTRCAGPCPRVSGQFYQLQKDLKDLDFRLVTITVDPNHDTPEVLSQYAELMGADPEKWLFLTGDQKEIFHLIEKSFLMPVEENVGPARKPGFEVIHTTNVMLVGPDGRVLQKFNAVNDAEMAELRREVRKLVKAESKDKTDSEKKAEAPAKEEPKPVAKPPAKAGMISLSTLLFPLLLAQSETESAPAAPAEPVVVETETVETVTAASPAGQAPDWVMQLPTINAALNGLATILLMVGYGFIRKGEREKHKKTMLTAFGTSVLFLVFYLIYHFALQSYTGDASRKFQGEGLIRPVYYFILITHVVLAAAVPVLAWMTIRRGLKQQWEAHRRIAKITFPIWLYVSITGVVIYFMLYHLPGAA
;
A
#
# COMPACT_ATOMS: atom_id res chain seq x y z
N MET A 1 12.71 71.93 47.37
CA MET A 1 12.76 70.47 47.14
C MET A 1 11.68 70.13 46.12
N THR A 2 11.98 69.32 45.11
CA THR A 2 11.05 68.99 44.02
C THR A 2 10.83 67.49 43.98
N GLU A 3 9.61 67.04 44.32
CA GLU A 3 9.27 65.62 44.29
C GLU A 3 9.18 65.10 42.86
N THR A 4 9.72 63.91 42.61
CA THR A 4 9.58 63.20 41.34
C THR A 4 8.34 62.28 41.38
N PRO A 5 7.47 62.31 40.36
CA PRO A 5 6.24 61.52 40.39
C PRO A 5 6.54 60.01 40.31
N ASN A 6 6.05 59.26 41.30
CA ASN A 6 6.32 57.83 41.42
C ASN A 6 5.55 57.03 40.34
N LYS A 7 6.26 56.21 39.56
CA LYS A 7 5.72 55.57 38.35
C LYS A 7 5.11 54.20 38.71
N PRO A 8 3.81 53.95 38.42
CA PRO A 8 3.16 52.73 38.85
C PRO A 8 3.76 51.48 38.18
N PRO A 9 3.84 50.33 38.90
CA PRO A 9 4.46 49.12 38.39
C PRO A 9 3.68 48.56 37.19
N ARG A 10 4.42 48.12 36.16
CA ARG A 10 3.84 47.47 34.97
C ARG A 10 3.17 46.15 35.37
N ARG A 11 1.84 46.15 35.48
CA ARG A 11 1.05 44.92 35.61
C ARG A 11 1.22 44.11 34.33
N ILE A 12 1.63 42.85 34.44
CA ILE A 12 1.61 41.90 33.32
C ILE A 12 0.14 41.70 32.93
N PRO A 13 -0.23 41.80 31.64
CA PRO A 13 -1.62 41.62 31.22
C PRO A 13 -2.06 40.18 31.51
N LEU A 14 -3.23 40.05 32.16
CA LEU A 14 -3.78 38.79 32.66
C LEU A 14 -3.80 37.67 31.60
N ILE A 15 -4.01 38.04 30.34
CA ILE A 15 -3.99 37.16 29.17
C ILE A 15 -2.65 36.43 29.05
N LEU A 16 -1.50 37.10 29.16
CA LEU A 16 -0.18 36.46 29.05
C LEU A 16 0.06 35.45 30.18
N THR A 17 -0.38 35.76 31.40
CA THR A 17 -0.32 34.81 32.52
C THR A 17 -1.22 33.59 32.29
N ILE A 18 -2.45 33.78 31.78
CA ILE A 18 -3.36 32.67 31.44
C ILE A 18 -2.77 31.82 30.31
N SER A 19 -2.28 32.42 29.23
CA SER A 19 -1.65 31.71 28.11
C SER A 19 -0.45 30.87 28.56
N LEU A 20 0.38 31.39 29.48
CA LEU A 20 1.51 30.65 30.05
C LEU A 20 1.03 29.43 30.85
N TRP A 21 0.04 29.59 31.72
CA TRP A 21 -0.52 28.49 32.51
C TRP A 21 -1.23 27.43 31.64
N VAL A 22 -1.94 27.82 30.59
CA VAL A 22 -2.52 26.89 29.61
C VAL A 22 -1.43 26.10 28.89
N LEU A 23 -0.35 26.75 28.46
CA LEU A 23 0.76 26.09 27.76
C LEU A 23 1.49 25.10 28.70
N VAL A 24 1.68 25.46 29.97
CA VAL A 24 2.20 24.55 31.02
C VAL A 24 1.26 23.36 31.23
N ALA A 25 -0.06 23.59 31.34
CA ALA A 25 -1.05 22.52 31.54
C ALA A 25 -1.11 21.55 30.34
N VAL A 26 -1.09 22.07 29.11
CA VAL A 26 -1.04 21.25 27.88
C VAL A 26 0.27 20.44 27.82
N SER A 27 1.41 21.03 28.19
CA SER A 27 2.70 20.33 28.25
C SER A 27 2.73 19.23 29.33
N ALA A 28 2.13 19.49 30.50
CA ALA A 28 1.99 18.51 31.57
C ALA A 28 1.04 17.36 31.18
N PHE A 29 -0.09 17.67 30.53
CA PHE A 29 -1.02 16.66 30.03
C PHE A 29 -0.37 15.81 28.92
N ALA A 30 0.33 16.43 27.97
CA ALA A 30 1.03 15.72 26.89
C ALA A 30 2.16 14.81 27.42
N THR A 31 2.95 15.27 28.39
CA THR A 31 3.99 14.43 29.01
C THR A 31 3.40 13.31 29.86
N TRP A 32 2.31 13.54 30.59
CA TRP A 32 1.55 12.49 31.28
C TRP A 32 0.96 11.46 30.30
N GLN A 33 0.37 11.90 29.20
CA GLN A 33 -0.23 11.02 28.18
C GLN A 33 0.83 10.19 27.45
N LEU A 34 1.97 10.80 27.09
CA LEU A 34 3.13 10.09 26.53
C LEU A 34 3.71 9.08 27.54
N LYS A 35 3.80 9.43 28.82
CA LYS A 35 4.23 8.49 29.86
C LYS A 35 3.24 7.34 30.02
N LYS A 36 1.94 7.62 30.08
CA LYS A 36 0.89 6.59 30.14
C LYS A 36 0.94 5.64 28.93
N GLN A 37 1.26 6.15 27.74
CA GLN A 37 1.50 5.32 26.55
C GLN A 37 2.81 4.52 26.63
N SER A 38 3.90 5.06 27.19
CA SER A 38 5.14 4.29 27.37
C SER A 38 5.03 3.23 28.46
N ASP A 39 4.30 3.51 29.54
CA ASP A 39 4.05 2.60 30.64
C ASP A 39 3.17 1.44 30.15
N LEU A 40 2.07 1.72 29.44
CA LEU A 40 1.23 0.69 28.79
C LEU A 40 2.00 -0.14 27.75
N ALA A 41 2.84 0.51 26.92
CA ALA A 41 3.67 -0.20 25.94
C ALA A 41 4.79 -1.03 26.58
N LEU A 42 5.22 -0.70 27.80
CA LEU A 42 6.14 -1.51 28.59
C LEU A 42 5.43 -2.70 29.23
N GLU A 43 4.20 -2.54 29.71
CA GLU A 43 3.35 -3.64 30.18
C GLU A 43 2.99 -4.60 29.05
N GLN A 44 2.60 -4.09 27.89
CA GLN A 44 2.38 -4.90 26.68
C GLN A 44 3.63 -5.68 26.29
N ARG A 45 4.81 -5.05 26.27
CA ARG A 45 6.07 -5.77 26.00
C ARG A 45 6.42 -6.80 27.07
N LYS A 46 6.15 -6.53 28.34
CA LYS A 46 6.34 -7.52 29.41
C LYS A 46 5.38 -8.69 29.27
N ALA A 47 4.14 -8.45 28.84
CA ALA A 47 3.17 -9.50 28.55
C ALA A 47 3.55 -10.30 27.28
N GLU A 48 3.99 -9.62 26.22
CA GLU A 48 4.56 -10.25 25.02
C GLU A 48 5.80 -11.09 25.36
N GLN A 49 6.72 -10.58 26.18
CA GLN A 49 7.93 -11.29 26.62
C GLN A 49 7.62 -12.42 27.61
N ALA A 50 6.61 -12.28 28.47
CA ALA A 50 6.17 -13.36 29.34
C ALA A 50 5.48 -14.47 28.54
N ALA A 51 4.59 -14.12 27.61
CA ALA A 51 3.96 -15.08 26.69
C ALA A 51 4.98 -15.70 25.72
N GLN A 52 6.03 -14.97 25.33
CA GLN A 52 7.15 -15.53 24.57
C GLN A 52 8.00 -16.46 25.42
N ALA A 53 8.37 -16.12 26.66
CA ALA A 53 9.12 -17.01 27.54
C ALA A 53 8.30 -18.25 27.96
N GLU A 54 6.99 -18.12 28.12
CA GLU A 54 6.07 -19.23 28.36
C GLU A 54 5.89 -20.09 27.10
N ALA A 55 5.79 -19.47 25.91
CA ALA A 55 5.80 -20.21 24.64
C ALA A 55 7.15 -20.88 24.36
N GLU A 56 8.29 -20.24 24.63
CA GLU A 56 9.64 -20.77 24.50
C GLU A 56 9.86 -21.92 25.48
N LYS A 57 9.40 -21.81 26.74
CA LYS A 57 9.42 -22.91 27.70
C LYS A 57 8.54 -24.09 27.24
N ASN A 58 7.33 -23.82 26.76
CA ASN A 58 6.45 -24.83 26.18
C ASN A 58 7.03 -25.40 24.86
N MET A 59 7.95 -24.67 24.20
CA MET A 59 8.67 -25.12 23.01
C MET A 59 9.88 -25.97 23.37
N GLU A 60 10.67 -25.66 24.41
CA GLU A 60 11.67 -26.57 24.98
C GLU A 60 11.01 -27.87 25.47
N GLU A 61 9.86 -27.77 26.13
CA GLU A 61 9.04 -28.91 26.59
C GLU A 61 8.35 -29.67 25.44
N THR A 62 8.46 -29.20 24.18
CA THR A 62 8.03 -29.93 22.97
C THR A 62 9.15 -30.19 21.94
N GLU A 63 10.35 -29.61 22.06
CA GLU A 63 11.50 -29.86 21.17
C GLU A 63 12.12 -31.26 21.36
N GLU A 64 11.88 -31.94 22.49
CA GLU A 64 12.15 -33.38 22.60
C GLU A 64 11.32 -34.21 21.58
N VAL A 65 10.21 -33.68 21.05
CA VAL A 65 9.43 -34.31 19.98
C VAL A 65 9.89 -33.85 18.59
N SER A 66 11.17 -34.07 18.30
CA SER A 66 11.80 -33.84 17.00
C SER A 66 11.20 -34.75 15.90
N VAL A 67 10.10 -34.32 15.26
CA VAL A 67 9.45 -35.04 14.14
C VAL A 67 10.31 -34.99 12.86
N LYS A 68 11.24 -35.94 12.73
CA LYS A 68 12.11 -36.12 11.55
C LYS A 68 11.40 -36.80 10.37
N GLY A 69 10.34 -36.18 9.84
CA GLY A 69 9.64 -36.67 8.66
C GLY A 69 8.82 -35.60 7.94
N PRO A 70 8.52 -35.76 6.64
CA PRO A 70 7.57 -34.90 5.94
C PRO A 70 6.18 -34.96 6.60
N ILE A 71 5.56 -33.79 6.79
CA ILE A 71 4.21 -33.65 7.37
C ILE A 71 3.14 -34.20 6.40
N TRP A 72 3.41 -34.17 5.10
CA TRP A 72 2.49 -34.62 4.05
C TRP A 72 2.60 -36.12 3.76
N PRO A 73 1.51 -36.79 3.31
CA PRO A 73 1.49 -38.23 3.06
C PRO A 73 2.56 -38.71 2.08
N GLN A 74 3.14 -39.88 2.35
CA GLN A 74 4.16 -40.50 1.48
C GLN A 74 3.59 -40.97 0.12
N ALA A 75 2.27 -41.00 -0.05
CA ALA A 75 1.59 -41.19 -1.34
C ALA A 75 1.57 -39.92 -2.23
N GLY A 76 1.90 -38.76 -1.66
CA GLY A 76 1.75 -37.44 -2.30
C GLY A 76 0.30 -36.97 -2.35
N ILE A 77 0.04 -36.02 -3.24
CA ILE A 77 -1.30 -35.45 -3.50
C ILE A 77 -2.22 -36.52 -4.11
N GLU A 78 -3.51 -36.49 -3.81
CA GLU A 78 -4.51 -37.40 -4.41
C GLU A 78 -4.68 -37.17 -5.93
N ASP A 79 -5.17 -38.17 -6.66
CA ASP A 79 -5.50 -38.01 -8.09
C ASP A 79 -6.73 -37.09 -8.23
N PHE A 80 -6.55 -35.91 -8.82
CA PHE A 80 -7.61 -34.93 -9.08
C PHE A 80 -7.87 -34.73 -10.57
N LYS A 81 -9.00 -34.11 -10.92
CA LYS A 81 -9.39 -33.74 -12.28
C LYS A 81 -10.03 -32.34 -12.31
N LEU A 82 -9.25 -31.31 -12.63
CA LEU A 82 -9.71 -29.92 -12.69
C LEU A 82 -9.73 -29.39 -14.13
N THR A 83 -10.44 -28.29 -14.36
CA THR A 83 -10.55 -27.59 -15.64
C THR A 83 -9.66 -26.36 -15.63
N GLU A 84 -8.78 -26.24 -16.61
CA GLU A 84 -7.91 -25.08 -16.82
C GLU A 84 -8.66 -23.93 -17.51
N ARG A 85 -8.22 -22.68 -17.36
CA ARG A 85 -8.82 -21.50 -18.02
C ARG A 85 -9.02 -21.64 -19.54
N SER A 86 -8.21 -22.46 -20.22
CA SER A 86 -8.37 -22.83 -21.64
C SER A 86 -9.45 -23.90 -21.93
N GLY A 87 -10.24 -24.31 -20.94
CA GLY A 87 -11.24 -25.38 -21.04
C GLY A 87 -10.67 -26.79 -21.03
N LYS A 88 -9.35 -26.96 -21.00
CA LYS A 88 -8.67 -28.26 -20.94
C LYS A 88 -8.79 -28.88 -19.56
N THR A 89 -9.08 -30.18 -19.48
CA THR A 89 -8.88 -30.95 -18.25
C THR A 89 -7.38 -31.06 -17.93
N ILE A 90 -7.02 -30.86 -16.66
CA ILE A 90 -5.71 -31.08 -16.08
C ILE A 90 -5.86 -32.00 -14.86
N THR A 91 -5.01 -33.02 -14.78
CA THR A 91 -4.97 -33.98 -13.67
C THR A 91 -3.62 -33.92 -12.97
N LYS A 92 -3.48 -34.63 -11.83
CA LYS A 92 -2.17 -34.83 -11.18
C LYS A 92 -1.10 -35.34 -12.16
N LYS A 93 -1.47 -36.24 -13.09
CA LYS A 93 -0.56 -36.90 -14.04
C LYS A 93 0.07 -35.93 -15.03
N ASP A 94 -0.64 -34.89 -15.42
CA ASP A 94 -0.18 -33.84 -16.33
C ASP A 94 0.85 -32.89 -15.68
N LEU A 95 1.01 -32.97 -14.35
CA LEU A 95 1.98 -32.19 -13.56
C LEU A 95 3.18 -33.02 -13.07
N LEU A 96 3.25 -34.33 -13.39
CA LEU A 96 4.36 -35.19 -12.99
C LEU A 96 5.61 -34.97 -13.87
N GLY A 97 6.77 -35.42 -13.38
CA GLY A 97 8.06 -35.33 -14.07
C GLY A 97 8.70 -33.94 -14.07
N LYS A 98 8.05 -32.93 -13.47
CA LYS A 98 8.53 -31.55 -13.30
C LYS A 98 8.13 -31.01 -11.92
N PRO A 99 8.99 -30.26 -11.20
CA PRO A 99 8.58 -29.54 -10.01
C PRO A 99 7.48 -28.51 -10.33
N TRP A 100 6.58 -28.26 -9.38
CA TRP A 100 5.55 -27.23 -9.51
C TRP A 100 5.23 -26.50 -8.21
N VAL A 101 4.65 -25.31 -8.30
CA VAL A 101 4.25 -24.51 -7.13
C VAL A 101 2.75 -24.25 -7.20
N ALA A 102 2.02 -24.70 -6.18
CA ALA A 102 0.59 -24.48 -6.04
C ALA A 102 0.28 -23.25 -5.18
N CYS A 103 -0.77 -22.50 -5.53
CA CYS A 103 -1.40 -21.51 -4.65
C CYS A 103 -2.92 -21.56 -4.74
N PHE A 104 -3.58 -21.07 -3.68
CA PHE A 104 -5.02 -21.03 -3.53
C PHE A 104 -5.46 -19.56 -3.44
N VAL A 105 -6.36 -19.13 -4.32
CA VAL A 105 -6.87 -17.75 -4.43
C VAL A 105 -8.30 -17.77 -4.93
N PHE A 106 -8.94 -16.60 -5.06
CA PHE A 106 -10.14 -16.44 -5.89
C PHE A 106 -10.16 -15.04 -6.52
N THR A 107 -10.77 -14.87 -7.69
CA THR A 107 -10.55 -13.64 -8.50
C THR A 107 -11.10 -12.37 -7.85
N ARG A 108 -12.27 -12.46 -7.19
CA ARG A 108 -12.92 -11.33 -6.48
C ARG A 108 -12.35 -11.02 -5.08
N CYS A 109 -11.33 -11.75 -4.63
CA CYS A 109 -10.72 -11.62 -3.31
C CYS A 109 -10.18 -10.20 -3.02
N ALA A 110 -10.84 -9.47 -2.12
CA ALA A 110 -10.46 -8.13 -1.67
C ALA A 110 -9.33 -8.12 -0.64
N GLY A 111 -8.92 -9.31 -0.17
CA GLY A 111 -7.89 -9.52 0.84
C GLY A 111 -6.47 -9.71 0.24
N PRO A 112 -5.73 -10.76 0.64
CA PRO A 112 -4.31 -10.91 0.32
C PRO A 112 -4.03 -11.45 -1.09
N CYS A 113 -5.03 -11.98 -1.81
CA CYS A 113 -4.82 -12.72 -3.05
C CYS A 113 -4.03 -11.97 -4.14
N PRO A 114 -4.25 -10.66 -4.40
CA PRO A 114 -3.43 -9.91 -5.35
C PRO A 114 -1.92 -9.89 -4.99
N ARG A 115 -1.57 -9.99 -3.70
CA ARG A 115 -0.16 -10.14 -3.26
C ARG A 115 0.36 -11.56 -3.52
N VAL A 116 -0.47 -12.59 -3.37
CA VAL A 116 -0.11 -14.00 -3.67
C VAL A 116 0.16 -14.15 -5.17
N SER A 117 -0.79 -13.74 -6.02
CA SER A 117 -0.64 -13.75 -7.48
C SER A 117 0.54 -12.86 -7.94
N GLY A 118 0.74 -11.72 -7.29
CA GLY A 118 1.91 -10.86 -7.52
C GLY A 118 3.26 -11.53 -7.23
N GLN A 119 3.34 -12.46 -6.27
CA GLN A 119 4.55 -13.27 -6.06
C GLN A 119 4.73 -14.31 -7.17
N PHE A 120 3.65 -14.94 -7.66
CA PHE A 120 3.71 -15.92 -8.75
C PHE A 120 4.20 -15.29 -10.06
N TYR A 121 3.78 -14.06 -10.37
CA TYR A 121 4.35 -13.28 -11.48
C TYR A 121 5.87 -13.05 -11.31
N GLN A 122 6.37 -12.80 -10.10
CA GLN A 122 7.82 -12.71 -9.87
C GLN A 122 8.51 -14.09 -9.96
N LEU A 123 7.87 -15.20 -9.54
CA LEU A 123 8.40 -16.55 -9.74
C LEU A 123 8.57 -16.87 -11.23
N GLN A 124 7.53 -16.62 -12.04
CA GLN A 124 7.55 -16.78 -13.49
C GLN A 124 8.74 -16.03 -14.12
N LYS A 125 8.97 -14.79 -13.68
CA LYS A 125 10.02 -13.90 -14.19
C LYS A 125 11.43 -14.27 -13.72
N ASP A 126 11.62 -14.49 -12.42
CA ASP A 126 12.91 -14.82 -11.79
C ASP A 126 13.42 -16.22 -12.18
N LEU A 127 12.52 -17.09 -12.63
CA LEU A 127 12.77 -18.51 -12.95
C LEU A 127 12.35 -18.86 -14.39
N LYS A 128 12.27 -17.86 -15.29
CA LYS A 128 11.80 -18.03 -16.68
C LYS A 128 12.53 -19.15 -17.43
N ASP A 129 13.83 -19.30 -17.20
CA ASP A 129 14.73 -20.25 -17.88
C ASP A 129 14.75 -21.67 -17.24
N LEU A 130 13.91 -21.94 -16.24
CA LEU A 130 13.81 -23.25 -15.56
C LEU A 130 12.57 -24.03 -16.00
N ASP A 131 12.68 -25.34 -16.10
CA ASP A 131 11.54 -26.21 -16.40
C ASP A 131 10.77 -26.58 -15.12
N PHE A 132 9.74 -25.80 -14.81
CA PHE A 132 8.82 -25.99 -13.68
C PHE A 132 7.46 -25.32 -13.99
N ARG A 133 6.39 -25.73 -13.29
CA ARG A 133 5.05 -25.15 -13.46
C ARG A 133 4.63 -24.26 -12.29
N LEU A 134 3.82 -23.24 -12.58
CA LEU A 134 2.99 -22.53 -11.60
C LEU A 134 1.54 -23.00 -11.77
N VAL A 135 0.86 -23.25 -10.65
CA VAL A 135 -0.54 -23.71 -10.65
C VAL A 135 -1.32 -22.89 -9.62
N THR A 136 -2.35 -22.19 -10.09
CA THR A 136 -3.30 -21.48 -9.24
C THR A 136 -4.62 -22.23 -9.26
N ILE A 137 -5.07 -22.71 -8.11
CA ILE A 137 -6.37 -23.36 -7.94
C ILE A 137 -7.32 -22.33 -7.31
N THR A 138 -8.50 -22.11 -7.89
CA THR A 138 -9.50 -21.25 -7.27
C THR A 138 -10.12 -21.93 -6.04
N VAL A 139 -10.47 -21.15 -5.02
CA VAL A 139 -11.31 -21.58 -3.90
C VAL A 139 -12.78 -21.14 -4.05
N ASP A 140 -13.15 -20.49 -5.16
CA ASP A 140 -14.49 -19.96 -5.42
C ASP A 140 -14.96 -20.31 -6.85
N PRO A 141 -15.00 -21.62 -7.22
CA PRO A 141 -15.24 -22.05 -8.60
C PRO A 141 -16.65 -21.72 -9.11
N ASN A 142 -17.60 -21.44 -8.22
CA ASN A 142 -18.95 -20.97 -8.58
C ASN A 142 -18.95 -19.59 -9.26
N HIS A 143 -17.85 -18.84 -9.12
CA HIS A 143 -17.63 -17.55 -9.78
C HIS A 143 -16.43 -17.57 -10.73
N ASP A 144 -15.35 -18.25 -10.33
CA ASP A 144 -14.13 -18.39 -11.10
C ASP A 144 -14.27 -19.46 -12.20
N THR A 145 -15.08 -19.15 -13.20
CA THR A 145 -15.21 -19.95 -14.44
C THR A 145 -13.93 -19.85 -15.29
N PRO A 146 -13.72 -20.73 -16.30
CA PRO A 146 -12.56 -20.64 -17.19
C PRO A 146 -12.39 -19.28 -17.88
N GLU A 147 -13.49 -18.59 -18.19
CA GLU A 147 -13.51 -17.25 -18.79
C GLU A 147 -13.09 -16.16 -17.79
N VAL A 148 -13.55 -16.25 -16.55
CA VAL A 148 -13.17 -15.33 -15.45
C VAL A 148 -11.70 -15.53 -15.07
N LEU A 149 -11.25 -16.78 -14.98
CA LEU A 149 -9.84 -17.12 -14.76
C LEU A 149 -8.95 -16.71 -15.94
N SER A 150 -9.45 -16.74 -17.18
CA SER A 150 -8.71 -16.22 -18.34
C SER A 150 -8.43 -14.72 -18.21
N GLN A 151 -9.46 -13.92 -17.91
CA GLN A 151 -9.34 -12.46 -17.71
C GLN A 151 -8.42 -12.13 -16.53
N TYR A 152 -8.55 -12.84 -15.40
CA TYR A 152 -7.69 -12.65 -14.24
C TYR A 152 -6.23 -12.99 -14.52
N ALA A 153 -5.97 -14.09 -15.25
CA ALA A 153 -4.63 -14.50 -15.62
C ALA A 153 -3.97 -13.55 -16.63
N GLU A 154 -4.73 -12.95 -17.56
CA GLU A 154 -4.26 -11.88 -18.43
C GLU A 154 -3.88 -10.62 -17.63
N LEU A 155 -4.76 -10.17 -16.73
CA LEU A 155 -4.50 -9.05 -15.82
C LEU A 155 -3.24 -9.26 -14.95
N MET A 156 -2.96 -10.51 -14.57
CA MET A 156 -1.76 -10.89 -13.80
C MET A 156 -0.50 -11.07 -14.66
N GLY A 157 -0.58 -10.98 -15.99
CA GLY A 157 0.55 -11.22 -16.89
C GLY A 157 1.06 -12.67 -16.90
N ALA A 158 0.14 -13.62 -16.76
CA ALA A 158 0.46 -15.03 -16.56
C ALA A 158 0.62 -15.82 -17.87
N ASP A 159 1.84 -16.32 -18.09
CA ASP A 159 2.28 -17.10 -19.23
C ASP A 159 1.45 -18.40 -19.35
N PRO A 160 0.69 -18.63 -20.45
CA PRO A 160 -0.15 -19.82 -20.60
C PRO A 160 0.64 -21.13 -20.73
N GLU A 161 1.92 -21.09 -21.12
CA GLU A 161 2.76 -22.29 -21.18
C GLU A 161 3.38 -22.63 -19.82
N LYS A 162 3.37 -21.70 -18.85
CA LYS A 162 4.04 -21.88 -17.54
C LYS A 162 3.12 -21.81 -16.33
N TRP A 163 2.08 -21.00 -16.37
CA TRP A 163 1.18 -20.72 -15.26
C TRP A 163 -0.28 -21.09 -15.60
N LEU A 164 -0.73 -22.19 -15.02
CA LEU A 164 -2.07 -22.75 -15.17
C LEU A 164 -3.03 -22.19 -14.11
N PHE A 165 -4.28 -21.94 -14.49
CA PHE A 165 -5.36 -21.53 -13.58
C PHE A 165 -6.48 -22.57 -13.64
N LEU A 166 -6.80 -23.19 -12.50
CA LEU A 166 -7.66 -24.36 -12.38
C LEU A 166 -8.94 -24.07 -11.58
N THR A 167 -10.07 -24.58 -12.07
CA THR A 167 -11.42 -24.56 -11.48
C THR A 167 -12.08 -25.95 -11.61
N GLY A 168 -13.23 -26.18 -10.98
CA GLY A 168 -13.85 -27.51 -10.89
C GLY A 168 -14.99 -27.56 -9.88
N ASP A 169 -15.35 -28.75 -9.39
CA ASP A 169 -16.31 -28.87 -8.29
C ASP A 169 -15.71 -28.34 -6.97
N GLN A 170 -16.50 -27.57 -6.22
CA GLN A 170 -16.05 -26.93 -4.98
C GLN A 170 -15.68 -27.96 -3.89
N LYS A 171 -16.38 -29.10 -3.81
CA LYS A 171 -16.11 -30.14 -2.81
C LYS A 171 -14.85 -30.93 -3.19
N GLU A 172 -14.66 -31.25 -4.48
CA GLU A 172 -13.41 -31.84 -4.97
C GLU A 172 -12.21 -30.93 -4.68
N ILE A 173 -12.33 -29.63 -4.95
CA ILE A 173 -11.30 -28.62 -4.64
C ILE A 173 -11.05 -28.52 -3.13
N PHE A 174 -12.09 -28.40 -2.30
CA PHE A 174 -11.92 -28.22 -0.85
C PHE A 174 -11.32 -29.48 -0.22
N HIS A 175 -11.78 -30.67 -0.60
CA HIS A 175 -11.19 -31.95 -0.19
C HIS A 175 -9.72 -32.06 -0.61
N LEU A 176 -9.35 -31.68 -1.84
CA LEU A 176 -7.96 -31.66 -2.29
C LEU A 176 -7.08 -30.73 -1.42
N ILE A 177 -7.56 -29.52 -1.12
CA ILE A 177 -6.85 -28.52 -0.30
C ILE A 177 -6.68 -29.02 1.14
N GLU A 178 -7.75 -29.56 1.75
CA GLU A 178 -7.70 -30.08 3.11
C GLU A 178 -6.88 -31.36 3.26
N LYS A 179 -7.08 -32.38 2.39
CA LYS A 179 -6.53 -33.73 2.61
C LYS A 179 -5.16 -33.92 1.99
N SER A 180 -4.91 -33.35 0.80
CA SER A 180 -3.61 -33.48 0.12
C SER A 180 -2.63 -32.37 0.47
N PHE A 181 -3.09 -31.11 0.56
CA PHE A 181 -2.22 -29.98 0.89
C PHE A 181 -2.18 -29.65 2.39
N LEU A 182 -3.09 -30.22 3.20
CA LEU A 182 -3.22 -30.00 4.64
C LEU A 182 -3.47 -28.53 5.03
N MET A 183 -4.15 -27.78 4.15
CA MET A 183 -4.49 -26.36 4.36
C MET A 183 -5.98 -26.21 4.69
N PRO A 184 -6.37 -25.33 5.63
CA PRO A 184 -7.78 -25.00 5.85
C PRO A 184 -8.35 -24.17 4.69
N VAL A 185 -9.59 -24.50 4.29
CA VAL A 185 -10.43 -23.72 3.38
C VAL A 185 -11.90 -23.87 3.79
N GLU A 186 -12.64 -22.75 3.90
CA GLU A 186 -14.04 -22.75 4.35
C GLU A 186 -14.81 -21.61 3.66
N GLU A 187 -16.03 -21.87 3.19
CA GLU A 187 -16.90 -20.82 2.63
C GLU A 187 -17.58 -20.05 3.76
N ASN A 188 -17.49 -18.71 3.74
CA ASN A 188 -18.21 -17.88 4.71
C ASN A 188 -19.72 -17.95 4.43
N VAL A 189 -20.50 -18.19 5.49
CA VAL A 189 -21.97 -18.27 5.43
C VAL A 189 -22.64 -17.17 6.25
N GLY A 190 -23.89 -16.83 5.90
CA GLY A 190 -24.69 -15.85 6.64
C GLY A 190 -24.00 -14.47 6.74
N PRO A 191 -24.07 -13.77 7.90
CA PRO A 191 -23.49 -12.43 8.08
C PRO A 191 -21.95 -12.34 7.93
N ALA A 192 -21.25 -13.47 7.91
CA ALA A 192 -19.80 -13.50 7.64
C ALA A 192 -19.49 -13.35 6.14
N ARG A 193 -20.39 -13.78 5.24
CA ARG A 193 -20.22 -13.73 3.78
C ARG A 193 -20.33 -12.28 3.29
N LYS A 194 -19.18 -11.66 3.01
CA LYS A 194 -19.07 -10.28 2.55
C LYS A 194 -18.41 -10.22 1.17
N PRO A 195 -18.74 -9.23 0.32
CA PRO A 195 -18.12 -9.07 -0.99
C PRO A 195 -16.58 -9.06 -0.91
N GLY A 196 -15.94 -9.96 -1.65
CA GLY A 196 -14.48 -10.14 -1.68
C GLY A 196 -13.88 -10.88 -0.48
N PHE A 197 -14.73 -11.44 0.38
CA PHE A 197 -14.40 -12.28 1.54
C PHE A 197 -15.32 -13.51 1.60
N GLU A 198 -15.74 -14.03 0.44
CA GLU A 198 -16.65 -15.17 0.31
C GLU A 198 -16.05 -16.47 0.87
N VAL A 199 -14.72 -16.63 0.85
CA VAL A 199 -14.03 -17.85 1.28
C VAL A 199 -12.83 -17.52 2.18
N ILE A 200 -12.69 -18.24 3.29
CA ILE A 200 -11.51 -18.23 4.15
C ILE A 200 -10.53 -19.26 3.60
N HIS A 201 -9.29 -18.84 3.32
CA HIS A 201 -8.20 -19.73 2.93
C HIS A 201 -6.84 -19.17 3.36
N THR A 202 -5.79 -20.00 3.32
CA THR A 202 -4.43 -19.54 3.67
C THR A 202 -3.75 -18.76 2.55
N THR A 203 -2.74 -17.96 2.92
CA THR A 203 -1.79 -17.31 1.99
C THR A 203 -0.54 -18.15 1.72
N ASN A 204 -0.60 -19.46 2.03
CA ASN A 204 0.50 -20.37 1.81
C ASN A 204 0.57 -20.82 0.35
N VAL A 205 1.78 -21.13 -0.09
CA VAL A 205 2.09 -21.69 -1.41
C VAL A 205 2.92 -22.94 -1.21
N MET A 206 2.63 -23.95 -2.02
CA MET A 206 3.07 -25.33 -1.79
C MET A 206 4.06 -25.71 -2.88
N LEU A 207 5.30 -26.04 -2.51
CA LEU A 207 6.30 -26.58 -3.43
C LEU A 207 6.07 -28.08 -3.56
N VAL A 208 5.78 -28.53 -4.78
CA VAL A 208 5.47 -29.92 -5.12
C VAL A 208 6.60 -30.51 -5.97
N GLY A 209 7.00 -31.73 -5.65
CA GLY A 209 8.00 -32.49 -6.39
C GLY A 209 7.47 -33.05 -7.71
N PRO A 210 8.37 -33.52 -8.59
CA PRO A 210 8.03 -34.18 -9.86
C PRO A 210 7.30 -35.52 -9.68
N ASP A 211 7.31 -36.06 -8.46
CA ASP A 211 6.54 -37.25 -8.02
C ASP A 211 5.12 -36.89 -7.53
N GLY A 212 4.75 -35.61 -7.49
CA GLY A 212 3.48 -35.14 -6.97
C GLY A 212 3.38 -35.13 -5.45
N ARG A 213 4.50 -35.16 -4.71
CA ARG A 213 4.53 -34.96 -3.25
C ARG A 213 4.72 -33.49 -2.89
N VAL A 214 4.01 -33.01 -1.88
CA VAL A 214 4.31 -31.71 -1.27
C VAL A 214 5.63 -31.81 -0.49
N LEU A 215 6.61 -31.00 -0.87
CA LEU A 215 7.95 -30.99 -0.29
C LEU A 215 8.09 -29.96 0.83
N GLN A 216 7.59 -28.73 0.59
CA GLN A 216 7.69 -27.63 1.55
C GLN A 216 6.55 -26.61 1.36
N LYS A 217 6.16 -25.97 2.46
CA LYS A 217 5.17 -24.88 2.51
C LYS A 217 5.89 -23.55 2.74
N PHE A 218 5.45 -22.50 2.04
CA PHE A 218 5.97 -21.13 2.19
C PHE A 218 4.81 -20.14 2.30
N ASN A 219 4.94 -19.09 3.09
CA ASN A 219 3.96 -18.01 3.17
C ASN A 219 4.24 -16.93 2.12
N ALA A 220 3.32 -16.72 1.17
CA ALA A 220 3.50 -15.74 0.09
C ALA A 220 3.53 -14.28 0.58
N VAL A 221 3.00 -13.98 1.78
CA VAL A 221 3.14 -12.64 2.37
C VAL A 221 4.47 -12.42 3.09
N ASN A 222 5.32 -13.45 3.26
CA ASN A 222 6.69 -13.31 3.75
C ASN A 222 7.70 -13.26 2.58
N ASP A 223 8.34 -12.11 2.39
CA ASP A 223 9.30 -11.89 1.30
C ASP A 223 10.57 -12.76 1.45
N ALA A 224 10.90 -13.24 2.66
CA ALA A 224 12.06 -14.09 2.93
C ALA A 224 11.80 -15.56 2.58
N GLU A 225 10.66 -16.12 2.97
CA GLU A 225 10.22 -17.46 2.55
C GLU A 225 10.07 -17.54 1.02
N MET A 226 9.52 -16.49 0.40
CA MET A 226 9.47 -16.39 -1.05
C MET A 226 10.86 -16.27 -1.72
N ALA A 227 11.90 -15.81 -1.02
CA ALA A 227 13.28 -15.87 -1.50
C ALA A 227 13.86 -17.29 -1.35
N GLU A 228 13.45 -18.04 -0.33
CA GLU A 228 13.84 -19.45 -0.14
C GLU A 228 13.20 -20.38 -1.17
N LEU A 229 11.90 -20.25 -1.43
CA LEU A 229 11.20 -21.00 -2.48
C LEU A 229 11.91 -20.88 -3.84
N ARG A 230 12.43 -19.69 -4.19
CA ARG A 230 13.24 -19.48 -5.40
C ARG A 230 14.58 -20.22 -5.38
N ARG A 231 15.19 -20.46 -4.20
CA ARG A 231 16.39 -21.31 -4.07
C ARG A 231 16.04 -22.78 -4.22
N GLU A 232 14.97 -23.24 -3.58
CA GLU A 232 14.59 -24.66 -3.60
C GLU A 232 14.06 -25.10 -4.99
N VAL A 233 13.28 -24.29 -5.70
CA VAL A 233 12.94 -24.57 -7.12
C VAL A 233 14.21 -24.63 -7.99
N ARG A 234 15.15 -23.70 -7.80
CA ARG A 234 16.46 -23.72 -8.50
C ARG A 234 17.30 -24.95 -8.20
N LYS A 235 17.17 -25.53 -7.00
CA LYS A 235 17.87 -26.74 -6.54
C LYS A 235 17.22 -28.01 -7.08
N LEU A 236 15.89 -28.11 -7.01
CA LEU A 236 15.12 -29.25 -7.53
C LEU A 236 15.27 -29.41 -9.05
N VAL A 237 15.06 -28.33 -9.83
CA VAL A 237 15.21 -28.38 -11.29
C VAL A 237 16.64 -28.75 -11.70
N LYS A 238 17.66 -28.34 -10.92
CA LYS A 238 19.05 -28.75 -11.14
C LYS A 238 19.31 -30.21 -10.80
N ALA A 239 18.76 -30.72 -9.70
CA ALA A 239 18.86 -32.14 -9.35
C ALA A 239 18.23 -33.02 -10.44
N GLU A 240 17.02 -32.69 -10.88
CA GLU A 240 16.33 -33.32 -12.01
C GLU A 240 17.18 -33.31 -13.30
N SER A 241 17.76 -32.17 -13.66
CA SER A 241 18.60 -32.08 -14.86
C SER A 241 19.86 -32.95 -14.78
N LYS A 242 20.42 -33.14 -13.57
CA LYS A 242 21.59 -34.00 -13.35
C LYS A 242 21.22 -35.48 -13.39
N ASP A 243 20.13 -35.89 -12.75
CA ASP A 243 19.71 -37.30 -12.71
C ASP A 243 19.28 -37.80 -14.10
N LYS A 244 18.66 -36.93 -14.91
CA LYS A 244 18.42 -37.18 -16.35
C LYS A 244 19.73 -37.30 -17.14
N THR A 245 20.68 -36.37 -16.96
CA THR A 245 22.01 -36.44 -17.61
C THR A 245 22.80 -37.70 -17.22
N ASP A 246 22.76 -38.10 -15.95
CA ASP A 246 23.52 -39.23 -15.42
C ASP A 246 22.85 -40.59 -15.77
N SER A 247 21.52 -40.63 -15.97
CA SER A 247 20.81 -41.81 -16.50
C SER A 247 20.96 -41.97 -18.02
N GLU A 248 20.91 -40.88 -18.79
CA GLU A 248 21.21 -40.89 -20.23
C GLU A 248 22.66 -41.36 -20.49
N LYS A 249 23.65 -40.81 -19.77
CA LYS A 249 25.06 -41.28 -19.83
C LYS A 249 25.26 -42.73 -19.39
N LYS A 250 24.33 -43.31 -18.65
CA LYS A 250 24.37 -44.72 -18.25
C LYS A 250 23.71 -45.66 -19.27
N ALA A 251 22.88 -45.11 -20.16
CA ALA A 251 22.33 -45.81 -21.31
C ALA A 251 23.29 -45.78 -22.53
N GLU A 252 24.08 -44.71 -22.68
CA GLU A 252 24.88 -44.45 -23.88
C GLU A 252 26.38 -44.83 -23.73
N ALA A 253 26.68 -46.12 -23.86
CA ALA A 253 28.03 -46.67 -24.03
C ALA A 253 28.04 -47.69 -25.20
N PRO A 254 29.13 -47.78 -25.98
CA PRO A 254 29.01 -47.41 -27.40
C PRO A 254 28.77 -48.56 -28.39
N ALA A 255 27.98 -48.24 -29.43
CA ALA A 255 27.83 -49.04 -30.66
C ALA A 255 28.17 -48.20 -31.91
N LYS A 256 29.44 -48.30 -32.35
CA LYS A 256 30.09 -47.97 -33.64
C LYS A 256 29.44 -46.96 -34.63
N GLU A 257 30.27 -45.98 -35.05
CA GLU A 257 30.18 -45.18 -36.30
C GLU A 257 29.99 -46.06 -37.56
N GLU A 258 29.49 -45.59 -38.73
CA GLU A 258 29.78 -44.40 -39.57
C GLU A 258 28.58 -44.14 -40.57
N PRO A 259 28.60 -43.20 -41.56
CA PRO A 259 29.09 -41.80 -41.61
C PRO A 259 28.03 -40.80 -42.20
N LYS A 260 28.42 -39.53 -42.47
CA LYS A 260 27.59 -38.43 -43.04
C LYS A 260 27.88 -38.10 -44.52
N PRO A 261 26.96 -37.37 -45.19
CA PRO A 261 27.27 -36.04 -45.77
C PRO A 261 26.38 -34.92 -45.16
N VAL A 262 26.77 -33.65 -44.94
CA VAL A 262 27.55 -32.63 -45.70
C VAL A 262 26.70 -32.07 -46.88
N ALA A 263 26.43 -30.75 -47.04
CA ALA A 263 27.32 -29.57 -46.91
C ALA A 263 26.70 -28.29 -46.25
N LYS A 264 27.19 -27.08 -46.62
CA LYS A 264 27.13 -25.79 -45.87
C LYS A 264 26.32 -24.63 -46.56
N PRO A 265 26.04 -23.51 -45.87
CA PRO A 265 25.34 -22.28 -46.34
C PRO A 265 26.35 -21.09 -46.51
N PRO A 266 26.10 -19.78 -46.19
CA PRO A 266 24.92 -18.87 -46.27
C PRO A 266 25.20 -17.49 -46.97
N ALA A 267 24.17 -16.67 -47.28
CA ALA A 267 24.25 -15.20 -47.53
C ALA A 267 22.81 -14.62 -47.73
N LYS A 268 22.47 -13.31 -47.55
CA LYS A 268 23.10 -12.13 -46.91
C LYS A 268 21.98 -11.11 -46.54
N ALA A 269 22.32 -10.00 -45.88
CA ALA A 269 21.37 -9.00 -45.37
C ALA A 269 20.83 -7.99 -46.42
N GLY A 270 19.71 -7.32 -46.07
CA GLY A 270 19.18 -6.12 -46.72
C GLY A 270 18.68 -5.13 -45.66
N MET A 271 18.71 -3.82 -45.94
CA MET A 271 18.50 -2.74 -44.96
C MET A 271 17.22 -1.92 -45.19
N ILE A 272 16.70 -1.39 -44.08
CA ILE A 272 16.11 -0.05 -43.87
C ILE A 272 15.43 0.63 -45.07
N SER A 273 14.15 0.98 -44.90
CA SER A 273 13.64 2.26 -45.37
C SER A 273 12.68 2.85 -44.32
N LEU A 274 12.59 4.18 -44.28
CA LEU A 274 11.77 4.96 -43.36
C LEU A 274 10.86 5.92 -44.18
N SER A 275 9.93 6.59 -43.49
CA SER A 275 9.24 7.80 -43.95
C SER A 275 8.14 7.65 -45.01
N THR A 276 6.89 7.73 -44.56
CA THR A 276 5.94 8.73 -45.10
C THR A 276 4.96 9.14 -44.00
N LEU A 277 4.51 10.40 -44.00
CA LEU A 277 3.65 11.02 -42.99
C LEU A 277 2.88 12.20 -43.61
N LEU A 278 1.76 12.59 -42.99
CA LEU A 278 0.91 13.75 -43.35
C LEU A 278 0.07 13.53 -44.65
N PHE A 279 -1.10 14.14 -44.91
CA PHE A 279 -1.81 15.23 -44.20
C PHE A 279 -3.39 15.07 -44.27
N PRO A 280 -4.31 16.08 -44.15
CA PRO A 280 -5.36 16.05 -43.12
C PRO A 280 -6.81 16.38 -43.59
N LEU A 281 -7.79 16.44 -42.65
CA LEU A 281 -8.84 17.49 -42.47
C LEU A 281 -9.66 17.14 -41.19
N LEU A 282 -10.22 18.01 -40.31
CA LEU A 282 -10.85 19.35 -40.36
C LEU A 282 -12.22 19.36 -41.07
N LEU A 283 -13.32 19.90 -40.52
CA LEU A 283 -13.66 20.55 -39.22
C LEU A 283 -14.83 19.76 -38.54
N ALA A 284 -15.67 20.20 -37.57
CA ALA A 284 -16.04 21.51 -37.00
C ALA A 284 -16.64 21.39 -35.57
N GLN A 285 -17.35 22.42 -35.10
CA GLN A 285 -18.10 22.51 -33.83
C GLN A 285 -19.55 22.96 -34.08
N SER A 286 -20.43 22.82 -33.09
CA SER A 286 -21.60 23.71 -32.92
C SER A 286 -22.01 23.82 -31.45
N GLU A 287 -22.01 25.04 -30.93
CA GLU A 287 -22.60 25.40 -29.63
C GLU A 287 -24.05 25.90 -29.84
N THR A 288 -24.89 25.82 -28.82
CA THR A 288 -26.18 26.55 -28.77
C THR A 288 -26.47 27.03 -27.34
N GLU A 289 -26.67 28.34 -27.19
CA GLU A 289 -27.01 29.03 -25.94
C GLU A 289 -28.46 29.55 -26.01
N SER A 290 -29.21 29.54 -24.90
CA SER A 290 -30.45 30.34 -24.76
C SER A 290 -30.88 30.56 -23.30
N ALA A 291 -31.48 31.73 -23.05
CA ALA A 291 -32.10 32.22 -21.80
C ALA A 291 -33.01 33.44 -22.17
N PRO A 292 -33.69 34.19 -21.26
CA PRO A 292 -33.88 34.05 -19.80
C PRO A 292 -35.37 34.29 -19.36
N ALA A 293 -35.58 34.75 -18.10
CA ALA A 293 -36.78 35.44 -17.55
C ALA A 293 -38.03 34.60 -17.13
N ALA A 294 -38.82 34.93 -16.09
CA ALA A 294 -38.64 35.79 -14.88
C ALA A 294 -39.65 35.35 -13.74
N PRO A 295 -40.20 36.17 -12.78
CA PRO A 295 -40.24 35.75 -11.37
C PRO A 295 -41.63 35.69 -10.67
N ALA A 296 -41.67 35.28 -9.40
CA ALA A 296 -42.77 35.49 -8.46
C ALA A 296 -42.25 35.57 -7.00
N GLU A 297 -42.94 36.30 -6.12
CA GLU A 297 -42.56 36.54 -4.71
C GLU A 297 -43.45 35.73 -3.71
N PRO A 298 -43.70 36.11 -2.42
CA PRO A 298 -43.42 35.20 -1.32
C PRO A 298 -44.66 34.74 -0.53
N VAL A 299 -44.47 33.83 0.43
CA VAL A 299 -45.45 33.51 1.47
C VAL A 299 -44.81 33.66 2.85
N VAL A 300 -45.42 34.48 3.69
CA VAL A 300 -45.04 34.67 5.11
C VAL A 300 -45.91 33.76 5.98
N VAL A 301 -45.30 33.07 6.93
CA VAL A 301 -45.97 32.51 8.11
C VAL A 301 -45.08 32.81 9.31
N GLU A 302 -45.63 33.48 10.32
CA GLU A 302 -44.96 33.77 11.59
C GLU A 302 -45.30 32.70 12.66
N THR A 303 -44.71 32.88 13.84
CA THR A 303 -44.81 32.06 15.08
C THR A 303 -44.08 30.70 15.03
N GLU A 304 -43.49 30.20 16.11
CA GLU A 304 -43.51 30.68 17.51
C GLU A 304 -42.13 30.54 18.20
N THR A 305 -41.90 31.26 19.29
CA THR A 305 -40.57 31.45 19.91
C THR A 305 -40.15 30.33 20.86
N VAL A 306 -38.93 29.82 20.70
CA VAL A 306 -38.16 29.17 21.78
C VAL A 306 -36.78 29.82 21.88
N GLU A 307 -36.54 30.58 22.94
CA GLU A 307 -35.24 31.20 23.19
C GLU A 307 -34.18 30.13 23.51
N THR A 308 -33.23 29.94 22.60
CA THR A 308 -31.93 29.32 22.92
C THR A 308 -30.81 30.26 22.50
N VAL A 309 -29.90 30.57 23.42
CA VAL A 309 -28.82 31.54 23.20
C VAL A 309 -27.70 30.90 22.38
N THR A 310 -27.89 30.87 21.06
CA THR A 310 -26.82 30.67 20.08
C THR A 310 -26.86 31.82 19.08
N ALA A 311 -25.80 32.62 19.05
CA ALA A 311 -25.66 33.67 18.04
C ALA A 311 -25.46 33.01 16.66
N ALA A 312 -26.53 32.96 15.88
CA ALA A 312 -26.45 32.50 14.50
C ALA A 312 -25.53 33.44 13.70
N SER A 313 -24.43 32.90 13.17
CA SER A 313 -23.61 33.63 12.19
C SER A 313 -24.48 34.05 11.00
N PRO A 314 -24.28 35.24 10.42
CA PRO A 314 -25.10 35.71 9.30
C PRO A 314 -25.01 34.72 8.12
N ALA A 315 -26.14 34.47 7.47
CA ALA A 315 -26.26 33.46 6.43
C ALA A 315 -25.18 33.65 5.33
N GLY A 316 -24.42 32.59 5.06
CA GLY A 316 -23.30 32.59 4.13
C GLY A 316 -21.92 32.85 4.74
N GLN A 317 -21.80 33.08 6.05
CA GLN A 317 -20.50 33.14 6.75
C GLN A 317 -20.26 31.91 7.64
N ALA A 318 -19.06 31.33 7.54
CA ALA A 318 -18.66 30.21 8.38
C ALA A 318 -18.32 30.67 9.81
N PRO A 319 -18.65 29.91 10.87
CA PRO A 319 -18.34 30.26 12.25
C PRO A 319 -16.85 30.48 12.53
N ASP A 320 -16.53 31.27 13.56
CA ASP A 320 -15.15 31.62 13.96
C ASP A 320 -14.21 30.42 14.09
N TRP A 321 -14.70 29.29 14.62
CA TRP A 321 -13.89 28.09 14.78
C TRP A 321 -13.41 27.52 13.43
N VAL A 322 -14.22 27.63 12.37
CA VAL A 322 -13.84 27.26 10.99
C VAL A 322 -12.79 28.22 10.46
N MET A 323 -12.98 29.52 10.70
CA MET A 323 -12.08 30.58 10.24
C MET A 323 -10.72 30.58 10.94
N GLN A 324 -10.60 29.93 12.10
CA GLN A 324 -9.34 29.68 12.81
C GLN A 324 -8.54 28.48 12.27
N LEU A 325 -9.18 27.49 11.64
CA LEU A 325 -8.51 26.28 11.14
C LEU A 325 -7.38 26.54 10.13
N PRO A 326 -7.47 27.49 9.18
CA PRO A 326 -6.35 27.84 8.29
C PRO A 326 -5.08 28.26 9.04
N THR A 327 -5.23 29.00 10.14
CA THR A 327 -4.12 29.43 11.00
C THR A 327 -3.49 28.24 11.75
N ILE A 328 -4.31 27.32 12.27
CA ILE A 328 -3.86 26.07 12.90
C ILE A 328 -3.12 25.19 11.87
N ASN A 329 -3.66 25.08 10.66
CA ASN A 329 -3.07 24.34 9.55
C ASN A 329 -1.70 24.93 9.12
N ALA A 330 -1.58 26.25 9.04
CA ALA A 330 -0.30 26.91 8.79
C ALA A 330 0.72 26.66 9.93
N ALA A 331 0.29 26.75 11.20
CA ALA A 331 1.15 26.47 12.35
C ALA A 331 1.65 25.01 12.36
N LEU A 332 0.80 24.04 12.00
CA LEU A 332 1.18 22.63 11.90
C LEU A 332 2.16 22.37 10.75
N ASN A 333 2.00 23.03 9.59
CA ASN A 333 2.99 22.97 8.51
C ASN A 333 4.33 23.62 8.87
N GLY A 334 4.30 24.73 9.62
CA GLY A 334 5.51 25.34 10.19
C GLY A 334 6.22 24.39 11.17
N LEU A 335 5.48 23.74 12.06
CA LEU A 335 6.03 22.73 12.98
C LEU A 335 6.59 21.51 12.23
N ALA A 336 5.88 20.99 11.22
CA ALA A 336 6.37 19.91 10.37
C ALA A 336 7.67 20.28 9.65
N THR A 337 7.76 21.50 9.12
CA THR A 337 8.99 22.07 8.51
C THR A 337 10.16 22.04 9.48
N ILE A 338 9.97 22.52 10.71
CA ILE A 338 11.00 22.52 11.76
C ILE A 338 11.43 21.09 12.11
N LEU A 339 10.48 20.17 12.32
CA LEU A 339 10.76 18.77 12.64
C LEU A 339 11.50 18.05 11.49
N LEU A 340 11.16 18.32 10.23
CA LEU A 340 11.87 17.80 9.06
C LEU A 340 13.33 18.26 9.04
N MET A 341 13.59 19.56 9.24
CA MET A 341 14.96 20.10 9.29
C MET A 341 15.77 19.55 10.48
N VAL A 342 15.16 19.47 11.67
CA VAL A 342 15.80 18.91 12.88
C VAL A 342 16.12 17.41 12.69
N GLY A 343 15.18 16.63 12.16
CA GLY A 343 15.39 15.21 11.86
C GLY A 343 16.46 14.98 10.78
N TYR A 344 16.56 15.87 9.80
CA TYR A 344 17.65 15.86 8.82
C TYR A 344 19.01 16.16 9.47
N GLY A 345 19.05 17.09 10.43
CA GLY A 345 20.21 17.35 11.29
C GLY A 345 20.64 16.11 12.08
N PHE A 346 19.70 15.40 12.71
CA PHE A 346 19.99 14.18 13.48
C PHE A 346 20.57 13.06 12.62
N ILE A 347 20.04 12.80 11.42
CA ILE A 347 20.61 11.75 10.55
C ILE A 347 21.97 12.13 9.98
N ARG A 348 22.23 13.42 9.70
CA ARG A 348 23.59 13.90 9.36
C ARG A 348 24.60 13.70 10.49
N LYS A 349 24.17 13.78 11.76
CA LYS A 349 24.98 13.45 12.95
C LYS A 349 25.05 11.96 13.29
N GLY A 350 24.38 11.10 12.51
CA GLY A 350 24.29 9.66 12.79
C GLY A 350 23.35 9.28 13.95
N GLU A 351 22.61 10.23 14.53
CA GLU A 351 21.75 10.04 15.71
C GLU A 351 20.41 9.35 15.35
N ARG A 352 20.49 8.11 14.88
CA ARG A 352 19.37 7.36 14.24
C ARG A 352 18.09 7.33 15.07
N GLU A 353 18.17 7.11 16.39
CA GLU A 353 16.97 7.04 17.24
C GLU A 353 16.33 8.42 17.47
N LYS A 354 17.12 9.50 17.53
CA LYS A 354 16.59 10.87 17.58
C LYS A 354 15.90 11.20 16.25
N HIS A 355 16.57 10.92 15.12
CA HIS A 355 15.99 11.05 13.78
C HIS A 355 14.65 10.31 13.66
N LYS A 356 14.61 9.01 14.01
CA LYS A 356 13.40 8.18 13.99
C LYS A 356 12.26 8.79 14.79
N LYS A 357 12.52 9.22 16.04
CA LYS A 357 11.50 9.87 16.88
C LYS A 357 10.97 11.15 16.22
N THR A 358 11.86 12.04 15.78
CA THR A 358 11.48 13.30 15.13
C THR A 358 10.71 13.11 13.81
N MET A 359 11.06 12.10 12.99
CA MET A 359 10.33 11.79 11.75
C MET A 359 8.93 11.22 12.02
N LEU A 360 8.77 10.41 13.08
CA LEU A 360 7.45 9.94 13.51
C LEU A 360 6.60 11.10 14.08
N THR A 361 7.20 12.04 14.81
CA THR A 361 6.52 13.29 15.22
C THR A 361 6.10 14.12 14.01
N ALA A 362 7.00 14.34 13.04
CA ALA A 362 6.69 15.09 11.81
C ALA A 362 5.54 14.45 11.00
N PHE A 363 5.50 13.12 10.95
CA PHE A 363 4.38 12.38 10.35
C PHE A 363 3.08 12.60 11.12
N GLY A 364 3.09 12.47 12.45
CA GLY A 364 1.92 12.75 13.29
C GLY A 364 1.39 14.18 13.13
N THR A 365 2.29 15.18 13.10
CA THR A 365 1.95 16.58 12.81
C THR A 365 1.33 16.74 11.41
N SER A 366 1.85 16.03 10.40
CA SER A 366 1.32 16.08 9.03
C SER A 366 -0.05 15.40 8.88
N VAL A 367 -0.30 14.32 9.64
CA VAL A 367 -1.63 13.68 9.73
C VAL A 367 -2.62 14.59 10.43
N LEU A 368 -2.23 15.24 11.53
CA LEU A 368 -3.08 16.20 12.25
C LEU A 368 -3.42 17.43 11.38
N PHE A 369 -2.45 17.93 10.61
CA PHE A 369 -2.69 18.95 9.57
C PHE A 369 -3.73 18.46 8.55
N LEU A 370 -3.59 17.25 8.02
CA LEU A 370 -4.55 16.73 7.02
C LEU A 370 -5.97 16.61 7.60
N VAL A 371 -6.11 16.22 8.87
CA VAL A 371 -7.42 16.17 9.56
C VAL A 371 -8.03 17.57 9.66
N PHE A 372 -7.32 18.57 10.18
CA PHE A 372 -7.83 19.95 10.28
C PHE A 372 -8.03 20.63 8.92
N TYR A 373 -7.25 20.26 7.89
CA TYR A 373 -7.45 20.68 6.51
C TYR A 373 -8.77 20.14 5.94
N LEU A 374 -9.03 18.84 6.07
CA LEU A 374 -10.27 18.23 5.58
C LEU A 374 -11.50 18.74 6.34
N ILE A 375 -11.40 18.93 7.67
CA ILE A 375 -12.46 19.55 8.47
C ILE A 375 -12.74 20.99 8.00
N TYR A 376 -11.70 21.80 7.75
CA TYR A 376 -11.86 23.17 7.24
C TYR A 376 -12.59 23.20 5.91
N HIS A 377 -12.14 22.42 4.92
CA HIS A 377 -12.75 22.42 3.58
C HIS A 377 -14.18 21.86 3.60
N PHE A 378 -14.45 20.80 4.37
CA PHE A 378 -15.80 20.27 4.54
C PHE A 378 -16.75 21.27 5.23
N ALA A 379 -16.30 21.90 6.32
CA ALA A 379 -17.10 22.88 7.05
C ALA A 379 -17.36 24.14 6.21
N LEU A 380 -16.35 24.67 5.52
CA LEU A 380 -16.50 25.82 4.64
C LEU A 380 -17.52 25.53 3.53
N GLN A 381 -17.37 24.39 2.84
CA GLN A 381 -18.31 23.94 1.81
C GLN A 381 -19.75 23.80 2.35
N SER A 382 -19.91 23.36 3.61
CA SER A 382 -21.22 23.18 4.27
C SER A 382 -21.85 24.49 4.73
N TYR A 383 -21.07 25.49 5.15
CA TYR A 383 -21.57 26.76 5.68
C TYR A 383 -21.69 27.88 4.63
N THR A 384 -20.86 27.87 3.58
CA THR A 384 -20.78 28.98 2.60
C THR A 384 -21.00 28.54 1.16
N GLY A 385 -21.04 27.24 0.88
CA GLY A 385 -21.09 26.71 -0.48
C GLY A 385 -19.77 26.80 -1.26
N ASP A 386 -18.73 27.43 -0.70
CA ASP A 386 -17.44 27.64 -1.35
C ASP A 386 -16.41 26.59 -0.88
N ALA A 387 -15.79 25.87 -1.83
CA ALA A 387 -14.82 24.82 -1.52
C ALA A 387 -13.50 25.35 -0.93
N SER A 388 -13.16 26.64 -1.12
CA SER A 388 -11.94 27.26 -0.60
C SER A 388 -12.02 28.80 -0.66
N ARG A 389 -11.25 29.51 0.19
CA ARG A 389 -11.08 30.97 0.07
C ARG A 389 -10.34 31.29 -1.24
N LYS A 390 -10.97 32.13 -2.07
CA LYS A 390 -10.41 32.62 -3.34
C LYS A 390 -9.31 33.66 -3.07
N PHE A 391 -8.26 33.66 -3.91
CA PHE A 391 -7.18 34.64 -3.83
C PHE A 391 -7.54 35.90 -4.63
N GLN A 392 -7.55 37.05 -3.95
CA GLN A 392 -8.04 38.32 -4.50
C GLN A 392 -6.92 39.26 -5.00
N GLY A 393 -5.64 38.94 -4.78
CA GLY A 393 -4.52 39.80 -5.17
C GLY A 393 -4.34 39.92 -6.69
N GLU A 394 -3.99 41.12 -7.16
CA GLU A 394 -3.90 41.48 -8.58
C GLU A 394 -2.45 41.71 -9.07
N GLY A 395 -2.28 41.79 -10.40
CA GLY A 395 -0.97 41.96 -11.02
C GLY A 395 -0.04 40.76 -10.82
N LEU A 396 1.27 41.00 -10.70
CA LEU A 396 2.30 39.96 -10.70
C LEU A 396 2.23 38.96 -9.53
N ILE A 397 1.58 39.31 -8.41
CA ILE A 397 1.45 38.39 -7.27
C ILE A 397 0.51 37.21 -7.59
N ARG A 398 -0.47 37.41 -8.50
CA ARG A 398 -1.48 36.41 -8.87
C ARG A 398 -0.89 35.19 -9.59
N PRO A 399 -0.11 35.31 -10.68
CA PRO A 399 0.53 34.13 -11.30
C PRO A 399 1.57 33.48 -10.37
N VAL A 400 2.26 34.24 -9.53
CA VAL A 400 3.18 33.68 -8.51
C VAL A 400 2.43 32.84 -7.48
N TYR A 401 1.29 33.33 -6.98
CA TYR A 401 0.41 32.59 -6.07
C TYR A 401 -0.07 31.27 -6.71
N TYR A 402 -0.64 31.34 -7.92
CA TYR A 402 -1.15 30.14 -8.58
C TYR A 402 -0.06 29.13 -8.95
N PHE A 403 1.14 29.59 -9.34
CA PHE A 403 2.28 28.70 -9.55
C PHE A 403 2.62 27.93 -8.27
N ILE A 404 2.79 28.63 -7.14
CA ILE A 404 3.12 28.01 -5.84
C ILE A 404 1.97 27.09 -5.36
N LEU A 405 0.71 27.49 -5.55
CA LEU A 405 -0.46 26.69 -5.16
C LEU A 405 -0.55 25.39 -5.97
N ILE A 406 -0.39 25.45 -7.30
CA ILE A 406 -0.50 24.29 -8.18
C ILE A 406 0.64 23.30 -7.89
N THR A 407 1.89 23.76 -7.77
CA THR A 407 3.02 22.88 -7.43
C THR A 407 2.87 22.31 -6.01
N HIS A 408 2.40 23.10 -5.05
CA HIS A 408 2.11 22.63 -3.70
C HIS A 408 1.07 21.51 -3.70
N VAL A 409 -0.10 21.71 -4.30
CA VAL A 409 -1.21 20.73 -4.27
C VAL A 409 -0.82 19.42 -4.97
N VAL A 410 -0.18 19.50 -6.15
CA VAL A 410 0.28 18.31 -6.89
C VAL A 410 1.32 17.51 -6.10
N LEU A 411 2.27 18.20 -5.45
CA LEU A 411 3.29 17.54 -4.63
C LEU A 411 2.73 17.04 -3.29
N ALA A 412 1.79 17.76 -2.68
CA ALA A 412 1.13 17.38 -1.43
C ALA A 412 0.36 16.07 -1.56
N ALA A 413 -0.33 15.84 -2.69
CA ALA A 413 -1.01 14.58 -2.98
C ALA A 413 -0.08 13.37 -2.94
N ALA A 414 1.20 13.53 -3.29
CA ALA A 414 2.20 12.45 -3.22
C ALA A 414 2.79 12.24 -1.81
N VAL A 415 2.75 13.25 -0.93
CA VAL A 415 3.41 13.18 0.40
C VAL A 415 2.87 12.04 1.28
N PRO A 416 1.55 11.81 1.46
CA PRO A 416 1.06 10.70 2.30
C PRO A 416 1.60 9.33 1.88
N VAL A 417 1.61 9.04 0.57
CA VAL A 417 2.10 7.77 0.02
C VAL A 417 3.62 7.66 0.20
N LEU A 418 4.36 8.70 -0.15
CA LEU A 418 5.83 8.73 -0.06
C LEU A 418 6.32 8.66 1.39
N ALA A 419 5.68 9.40 2.32
CA ALA A 419 5.99 9.38 3.74
C ALA A 419 5.70 8.01 4.35
N TRP A 420 4.52 7.43 4.09
CA TRP A 420 4.18 6.08 4.54
C TRP A 420 5.17 5.03 4.04
N MET A 421 5.51 5.02 2.74
CA MET A 421 6.50 4.09 2.19
C MET A 421 7.88 4.28 2.82
N THR A 422 8.31 5.52 3.04
CA THR A 422 9.61 5.85 3.64
C THR A 422 9.69 5.39 5.10
N ILE A 423 8.66 5.68 5.89
CA ILE A 423 8.57 5.30 7.31
C ILE A 423 8.46 3.77 7.44
N ARG A 424 7.58 3.12 6.68
CA ARG A 424 7.41 1.65 6.70
C ARG A 424 8.72 0.91 6.37
N ARG A 425 9.52 1.42 5.42
CA ARG A 425 10.86 0.87 5.11
C ARG A 425 11.86 1.11 6.25
N GLY A 426 11.82 2.26 6.91
CA GLY A 426 12.65 2.56 8.08
C GLY A 426 12.32 1.67 9.29
N LEU A 427 11.03 1.47 9.57
CA LEU A 427 10.54 0.57 10.63
C LEU A 427 10.88 -0.90 10.34
N LYS A 428 10.79 -1.34 9.07
CA LYS A 428 11.27 -2.66 8.60
C LYS A 428 12.81 -2.79 8.54
N GLN A 429 13.57 -1.82 9.05
CA GLN A 429 15.05 -1.81 9.02
C GLN A 429 15.67 -1.93 7.61
N GLN A 430 14.94 -1.60 6.55
CA GLN A 430 15.39 -1.70 5.16
C GLN A 430 16.25 -0.48 4.78
N TRP A 431 17.40 -0.30 5.44
CA TRP A 431 18.18 0.94 5.45
C TRP A 431 18.48 1.52 4.06
N GLU A 432 18.95 0.71 3.11
CA GLU A 432 19.25 1.18 1.75
C GLU A 432 17.98 1.55 0.95
N ALA A 433 16.90 0.80 1.11
CA ALA A 433 15.64 1.11 0.44
C ALA A 433 14.98 2.38 1.03
N HIS A 434 15.03 2.54 2.35
CA HIS A 434 14.62 3.75 3.06
C HIS A 434 15.48 4.95 2.61
N ARG A 435 16.80 4.83 2.58
CA ARG A 435 17.73 5.89 2.12
C ARG A 435 17.50 6.27 0.66
N ARG A 436 17.15 5.31 -0.21
CA ARG A 436 16.85 5.56 -1.63
C ARG A 436 15.57 6.38 -1.81
N ILE A 437 14.47 6.02 -1.13
CA ILE A 437 13.21 6.77 -1.24
C ILE A 437 13.26 8.10 -0.48
N ALA A 438 13.92 8.16 0.68
CA ALA A 438 14.05 9.38 1.48
C ALA A 438 14.73 10.54 0.73
N LYS A 439 15.64 10.26 -0.22
CA LYS A 439 16.23 11.28 -1.12
C LYS A 439 15.20 12.02 -1.98
N ILE A 440 14.05 11.40 -2.27
CA ILE A 440 12.94 11.96 -3.04
C ILE A 440 11.86 12.51 -2.09
N THR A 441 11.49 11.73 -1.07
CA THR A 441 10.45 12.10 -0.10
C THR A 441 10.81 13.33 0.72
N PHE A 442 12.05 13.45 1.20
CA PHE A 442 12.47 14.57 2.05
C PHE A 442 12.33 15.95 1.36
N PRO A 443 12.91 16.21 0.17
CA PRO A 443 12.77 17.52 -0.47
C PRO A 443 11.32 17.84 -0.86
N ILE A 444 10.53 16.85 -1.28
CA ILE A 444 9.11 17.04 -1.62
C ILE A 444 8.30 17.43 -0.37
N TRP A 445 8.44 16.67 0.72
CA TRP A 445 7.72 16.92 1.97
C TRP A 445 8.12 18.27 2.60
N LEU A 446 9.42 18.59 2.60
CA LEU A 446 9.91 19.89 3.08
C LEU A 446 9.42 21.05 2.21
N TYR A 447 9.41 20.91 0.89
CA TYR A 447 8.85 21.92 -0.03
C TYR A 447 7.37 22.16 0.24
N VAL A 448 6.57 21.09 0.37
CA VAL A 448 5.13 21.17 0.67
C VAL A 448 4.88 21.85 2.01
N SER A 449 5.57 21.45 3.09
CA SER A 449 5.36 22.07 4.40
C SER A 449 5.80 23.53 4.47
N ILE A 450 6.85 23.94 3.74
CA ILE A 450 7.21 25.36 3.62
C ILE A 450 6.17 26.13 2.81
N THR A 451 5.81 25.63 1.63
CA THR A 451 4.88 26.34 0.73
C THR A 451 3.47 26.44 1.27
N GLY A 452 3.01 25.49 2.11
CA GLY A 452 1.73 25.60 2.80
C GLY A 452 1.66 26.81 3.75
N VAL A 453 2.78 27.15 4.41
CA VAL A 453 2.88 28.37 5.23
C VAL A 453 2.88 29.62 4.34
N VAL A 454 3.63 29.60 3.22
CA VAL A 454 3.68 30.72 2.26
C VAL A 454 2.30 31.00 1.65
N ILE A 455 1.57 29.98 1.21
CA ILE A 455 0.22 30.08 0.66
C ILE A 455 -0.74 30.72 1.69
N TYR A 456 -0.67 30.30 2.96
CA TYR A 456 -1.43 30.94 4.03
C TYR A 456 -1.09 32.44 4.20
N PHE A 457 0.20 32.81 4.24
CA PHE A 457 0.58 34.23 4.33
C PHE A 457 0.10 35.04 3.12
N MET A 458 0.19 34.49 1.91
CA MET A 458 -0.33 35.14 0.69
C MET A 458 -1.85 35.31 0.73
N LEU A 459 -2.59 34.32 1.23
CA LEU A 459 -4.06 34.28 1.19
C LEU A 459 -4.75 34.98 2.37
N TYR A 460 -4.03 35.25 3.47
CA TYR A 460 -4.59 35.85 4.70
C TYR A 460 -3.92 37.14 5.17
N HIS A 461 -2.67 37.43 4.76
CA HIS A 461 -1.87 38.53 5.33
C HIS A 461 -1.23 39.47 4.30
N LEU A 462 -1.44 39.25 3.00
CA LEU A 462 -0.86 40.05 1.93
C LEU A 462 -1.85 41.12 1.43
N PRO A 463 -1.42 42.36 1.12
CA PRO A 463 -2.32 43.42 0.68
C PRO A 463 -3.16 43.03 -0.55
N GLY A 464 -4.46 43.34 -0.51
CA GLY A 464 -5.43 42.93 -1.52
C GLY A 464 -6.08 41.56 -1.27
N ALA A 465 -5.83 40.90 -0.13
CA ALA A 465 -6.54 39.68 0.28
C ALA A 465 -7.72 39.91 1.26
N ALA A 466 -7.94 41.14 1.70
CA ALA A 466 -8.97 41.55 2.67
C ALA A 466 -10.30 41.88 1.96
#